data_AF-A0A1V4Q941-F1
#
_entry.id   AF-A0A1V4Q941-F1
#
_cell.length_a   1.000
_cell.length_b   1.000
_cell.length_c   1.000
_cell.angle_alpha   90.00
_cell.angle_beta   90.00
_cell.angle_gamma   90.00
#
_symmetry.space_group_name_H-M   'P 1'
#
loop_
_entity.id
_entity.type
_entity.pdbx_description
1 polymer ?
#
loop_
_entity_poly.entity_id
_entity_poly.type
_entity_poly.pdbx_seq_one_letter_code
_entity_poly.pdbx_strand_id
1 'polypeptide(L)' 'MAGDTDRIEQDIAKAREDLAHTLDALAERANPQRLAGDAKTAALAFLNTPAVKYTLAGVGSVVVVLVIRKVLQ' A
#
# COMPACT_ATOMS: atom_id res chain seq x y z
N MET A 1 -9.09 14.98 47.56
CA MET A 1 -8.43 15.67 46.44
C MET A 1 -7.01 15.14 46.17
N ALA A 2 -6.16 14.83 47.17
CA ALA A 2 -4.86 14.19 46.89
C ALA A 2 -4.98 12.74 46.36
N GLY A 3 -5.88 11.93 46.92
CA GLY A 3 -6.03 10.52 46.51
C GLY A 3 -6.66 10.28 45.13
N ASP A 4 -7.17 11.33 44.47
CA ASP A 4 -7.71 11.23 43.10
C ASP A 4 -6.59 11.41 42.07
N THR A 5 -5.60 12.25 42.37
CA THR A 5 -4.40 12.44 41.55
C THR A 5 -3.55 11.17 41.51
N ASP A 6 -3.36 10.49 42.65
CA ASP A 6 -2.60 9.24 42.72
C ASP A 6 -3.22 8.14 41.84
N ARG A 7 -4.55 8.05 41.78
CA ARG A 7 -5.25 7.10 40.91
C ARG A 7 -5.08 7.43 39.43
N ILE A 8 -5.18 8.71 39.08
CA ILE A 8 -5.02 9.17 37.69
C ILE A 8 -3.59 8.92 37.20
N GLU A 9 -2.57 9.15 38.03
CA GLU A 9 -1.17 8.85 37.69
C GLU A 9 -0.94 7.35 37.46
N GLN A 10 -1.57 6.50 38.27
CA GLN A 10 -1.46 5.05 38.15
C GLN A 10 -2.13 4.52 36.87
N ASP A 11 -3.27 5.10 36.48
CA ASP A 11 -3.97 4.77 35.23
C ASP A 11 -3.22 5.27 33.99
N ILE A 12 -2.59 6.45 34.05
CA ILE A 12 -1.73 6.97 32.96
C ILE A 12 -0.50 6.07 32.77
N ALA A 13 0.12 5.63 33.87
CA ALA A 13 1.26 4.72 33.80
C ALA A 13 0.89 3.39 33.12
N LYS A 14 -0.27 2.81 33.45
CA LYS A 14 -0.78 1.60 32.79
C LYS A 14 -1.10 1.81 31.32
N ALA A 15 -1.78 2.91 30.99
CA ALA A 15 -2.10 3.23 29.60
C ALA A 15 -0.84 3.39 28.74
N ARG A 16 0.27 3.88 29.31
CA ARG A 16 1.55 4.02 28.61
C ARG A 16 2.19 2.67 28.28
N GLU A 17 2.09 1.70 29.18
CA GLU A 17 2.56 0.32 28.99
C GLU A 17 1.71 -0.39 27.92
N ASP A 18 0.39 -0.23 27.97
CA ASP A 18 -0.54 -0.78 26.97
C ASP A 18 -0.32 -0.16 25.57
N LEU A 19 0.05 1.13 25.49
CA LEU A 19 0.43 1.77 24.23
C LEU A 19 1.75 1.21 23.68
N ALA A 20 2.73 0.90 24.52
CA ALA A 20 3.97 0.27 24.08
C ALA A 20 3.72 -1.13 23.48
N HIS A 21 2.89 -1.92 24.15
CA HIS A 21 2.50 -3.25 23.65
C HIS A 21 1.68 -3.21 22.36
N THR A 22 0.83 -2.19 22.19
CA THR A 22 0.01 -2.05 20.97
C THR A 22 0.79 -1.45 19.80
N LEU A 23 1.77 -0.58 20.05
CA LEU A 23 2.65 -0.05 19.00
C LEU A 23 3.52 -1.15 18.36
N ASP A 24 4.04 -2.09 19.15
CA ASP A 24 4.77 -3.25 18.60
C ASP A 24 3.86 -4.14 17.75
N ALA A 25 2.62 -4.40 18.21
CA ALA A 25 1.64 -5.19 17.46
C ALA A 25 1.16 -4.47 16.18
N LEU A 26 1.09 -3.14 16.18
CA LEU A 26 0.72 -2.35 15.01
C LEU A 26 1.90 -2.24 14.03
N ALA A 27 3.14 -2.16 14.49
CA ALA A 27 4.33 -2.19 13.63
C ALA A 27 4.48 -3.54 12.92
N GLU A 28 4.19 -4.64 13.61
CA GLU A 28 4.20 -5.99 13.04
C GLU A 28 3.11 -6.16 11.95
N ARG A 29 1.91 -5.61 12.16
CA ARG A 29 0.77 -5.73 11.23
C ARG A 29 0.71 -4.66 10.15
N ALA A 30 1.26 -3.48 10.39
CA ALA A 30 1.34 -2.39 9.42
C ALA A 30 2.62 -2.42 8.61
N ASN A 31 3.29 -3.57 8.49
CA ASN A 31 4.51 -3.73 7.71
C ASN A 31 4.28 -3.28 6.24
N PRO A 32 4.70 -2.05 5.87
CA PRO A 32 4.41 -1.47 4.56
C PRO A 32 5.14 -2.22 3.45
N GLN A 33 6.15 -3.00 3.83
CA GLN A 33 6.95 -3.82 2.95
C GLN A 33 6.12 -4.98 2.35
N ARG A 34 5.13 -5.50 3.08
CA ARG A 34 4.20 -6.52 2.53
C ARG A 34 3.13 -5.90 1.64
N LEU A 35 2.53 -4.77 2.04
CA LEU A 35 1.57 -4.06 1.18
C LEU A 35 2.21 -3.59 -0.13
N ALA A 36 3.43 -3.07 -0.09
CA ALA A 36 4.16 -2.68 -1.30
C ALA A 36 4.52 -3.91 -2.18
N GLY A 37 4.87 -5.03 -1.54
CA GLY A 37 5.10 -6.30 -2.23
C GLY A 37 3.85 -6.83 -2.91
N ASP A 38 2.72 -6.83 -2.21
CA ASP A 38 1.43 -7.31 -2.70
C ASP A 38 0.87 -6.37 -3.77
N ALA A 39 1.01 -5.05 -3.61
CA ALA A 39 0.62 -4.07 -4.62
C ALA A 39 1.47 -4.20 -5.90
N LYS A 40 2.80 -4.35 -5.78
CA LYS A 40 3.67 -4.60 -6.94
C LYS A 40 3.33 -5.93 -7.61
N THR A 41 3.09 -6.98 -6.84
CA THR A 41 2.76 -8.31 -7.36
C THR A 41 1.40 -8.29 -8.05
N ALA A 42 0.40 -7.62 -7.46
CA ALA A 42 -0.92 -7.44 -8.05
C ALA A 42 -0.85 -6.60 -9.34
N ALA A 43 -0.05 -5.53 -9.36
CA ALA A 43 0.16 -4.72 -10.56
C ALA A 43 0.83 -5.54 -11.68
N LEU A 44 1.87 -6.29 -11.36
CA LEU A 44 2.55 -7.19 -12.31
C LEU A 44 1.64 -8.34 -12.77
N ALA A 45 0.80 -8.87 -11.90
CA ALA A 45 -0.19 -9.89 -12.24
C ALA A 45 -1.27 -9.32 -13.18
N PHE A 46 -1.75 -8.11 -12.90
CA PHE A 46 -2.73 -7.40 -13.73
C PHE A 46 -2.18 -7.15 -15.13
N LEU A 47 -0.94 -6.66 -15.22
CA LEU A 47 -0.21 -6.50 -16.49
C LEU A 47 0.02 -7.83 -17.22
N ASN A 48 0.17 -8.93 -16.49
CA ASN A 48 0.37 -10.26 -17.07
C ASN A 48 -0.91 -10.98 -17.51
N THR A 49 -2.09 -10.43 -17.20
CA THR A 49 -3.36 -11.03 -17.64
C THR A 49 -3.46 -11.04 -19.17
N PRO A 50 -4.06 -12.10 -19.76
CA PRO A 50 -4.20 -12.19 -21.22
C PRO A 50 -5.01 -11.01 -21.80
N ALA A 51 -6.04 -10.55 -21.07
CA ALA A 51 -6.84 -9.39 -21.47
C ALA A 51 -6.00 -8.10 -21.61
N VAL A 52 -5.11 -7.82 -20.64
CA VAL A 52 -4.22 -6.66 -20.72
C VAL A 52 -3.20 -6.83 -21.83
N LYS A 53 -2.62 -8.02 -22.02
CA LYS A 53 -1.68 -8.28 -23.12
C LYS A 53 -2.28 -8.01 -24.50
N TYR A 54 -3.48 -8.52 -24.76
CA TYR A 54 -4.14 -8.32 -26.06
C TYR A 54 -4.57 -6.86 -26.29
N THR A 55 -5.05 -6.18 -25.24
CA THR A 55 -5.40 -4.75 -25.34
C THR A 55 -4.16 -3.88 -25.52
N LEU A 56 -3.06 -4.14 -24.80
CA LEU A 56 -1.79 -3.43 -24.96
C LEU A 56 -1.20 -3.64 -26.36
N ALA A 57 -1.23 -4.87 -26.88
CA ALA A 57 -0.77 -5.18 -28.23
C ALA A 57 -1.65 -4.51 -29.30
N GLY A 58 -2.98 -4.54 -29.13
CA GLY A 58 -3.93 -3.88 -30.02
C GLY A 58 -3.74 -2.37 -30.05
N VAL A 59 -3.79 -1.71 -28.89
CA VAL A 59 -3.58 -0.26 -28.77
C VAL A 59 -2.18 0.13 -29.24
N GLY A 60 -1.16 -0.63 -28.84
CA GLY A 60 0.22 -0.41 -29.26
C GLY A 60 0.39 -0.45 -30.78
N SER A 61 -0.23 -1.41 -31.46
CA SER A 61 -0.19 -1.51 -32.92
C SER A 61 -0.84 -0.30 -33.60
N VAL A 62 -1.98 0.18 -33.10
CA VAL A 62 -2.67 1.36 -33.63
C VAL A 62 -1.80 2.61 -33.46
N VAL A 63 -1.20 2.79 -32.28
CA VAL A 63 -0.31 3.92 -32.01
C VAL A 63 0.90 3.91 -32.95
N VAL A 64 1.55 2.76 -33.15
CA VAL A 64 2.68 2.63 -34.08
C VAL A 64 2.27 3.03 -35.50
N VAL A 65 1.13 2.54 -35.99
CA VAL A 65 0.60 2.91 -37.32
C VAL A 65 0.33 4.41 -37.42
N LEU A 66 -0.27 5.01 -36.38
CA LEU A 66 -0.53 6.45 -36.35
C LEU A 66 0.76 7.27 -36.34
N VAL A 67 1.78 6.86 -35.60
CA VAL A 67 3.08 7.53 -35.57
C VAL A 67 3.78 7.44 -36.94
N ILE A 68 3.80 6.27 -37.56
CA ILE A 68 4.35 6.09 -38.91
C ILE A 68 3.62 7.01 -39.90
N ARG A 69 2.29 7.01 -39.86
CA ARG A 69 1.47 7.86 -40.73
C ARG A 69 1.74 9.36 -40.48
N LYS A 70 1.95 9.76 -39.23
CA LYS A 70 2.26 11.14 -38.82
C LYS A 70 3.66 11.59 -39.26
N VAL A 71 4.62 10.68 -39.34
CA VAL A 71 6.01 10.98 -39.77
C VAL A 71 6.13 10.98 -41.30
N LEU A 72 5.32 10.18 -41.99
CA LEU A 72 5.32 10.07 -43.45
C LEU A 72 4.35 11.04 -44.17
N GLN A 73 3.40 11.65 -43.45
CA GLN A 73 2.54 12.74 -43.94
C GLN A 73 3.08 14.10 -43.51
#